data_AF-A0A929PIX4-F1
#
_entry.id   AF-A0A929PIX4-F1
#
_cell.length_a   1.000
_cell.length_b   1.000
_cell.length_c   1.000
_cell.angle_alpha   90.00
_cell.angle_beta   90.00
_cell.angle_gamma   90.00
#
_symmetry.space_group_name_H-M   'P 1'
#
loop_
_entity.id
_entity.type
_entity.pdbx_description
1 polymer ?
#
loop_
_entity_poly.entity_id
_entity_poly.type
_entity_poly.pdbx_seq_one_letter_code
_entity_poly.pdbx_strand_id
1 'polypeptide(L)'
;FMLSALLLFYAGTLFCFFITLPFGINFLLGYQSQHLRPVIAVGKFVNFIGLFLISFGMIFEIPLLMTLLCRLKICGPETFGRYRRYAILLIAIMAAILTPTPDIFNMAKMGV
;
A
#
# COMPACT_ATOMS: atom_id res chain seq x y z
N PHE A 1 -5.32 15.53 18.03
CA PHE A 1 -4.71 15.29 16.70
C PHE A 1 -3.34 14.62 16.83
N MET A 2 -2.35 15.22 17.51
CA MET A 2 -1.00 14.66 17.57
C MET A 2 -0.92 13.27 18.23
N LEU A 3 -1.59 13.05 19.37
CA LEU A 3 -1.63 11.73 20.03
C LEU A 3 -2.30 10.67 19.16
N SER A 4 -3.40 11.01 18.49
CA SER A 4 -4.10 10.11 17.56
C SER A 4 -3.25 9.77 16.34
N ALA A 5 -2.49 10.74 15.81
CA ALA A 5 -1.55 10.51 14.70
C ALA A 5 -0.45 9.52 15.11
N LEU A 6 0.19 9.76 16.26
CA LEU A 6 1.19 8.84 16.83
C LEU A 6 0.63 7.43 17.01
N LEU A 7 -0.55 7.29 17.61
CA LEU A 7 -1.20 5.99 17.82
C LEU A 7 -1.51 5.27 16.50
N LEU A 8 -2.08 5.97 15.50
CA LEU A 8 -2.40 5.36 14.21
C LEU A 8 -1.12 4.99 13.42
N PHE A 9 -0.09 5.83 13.46
CA PHE A 9 1.18 5.57 12.78
C PHE A 9 1.88 4.34 13.36
N TYR A 10 1.99 4.25 14.70
CA TYR A 10 2.54 3.07 15.35
C TYR A 10 1.68 1.82 15.12
N ALA A 11 0.34 1.94 15.19
CA ALA A 11 -0.56 0.84 14.90
C ALA A 11 -0.39 0.33 13.45
N GLY A 12 -0.28 1.23 12.47
CA GLY A 12 -0.04 0.87 11.06
C GLY A 12 1.32 0.21 10.84
N THR A 13 2.36 0.73 11.49
CA THR A 13 3.71 0.16 11.40
C THR A 13 3.76 -1.24 12.02
N LEU A 14 3.14 -1.43 13.20
CA LEU A 14 3.04 -2.73 13.86
C LEU A 14 2.20 -3.72 13.04
N PHE A 15 1.08 -3.27 12.48
CA PHE A 15 0.25 -4.09 11.57
C PHE A 15 1.06 -4.56 10.36
N CYS A 16 1.83 -3.66 9.75
CA CYS A 16 2.70 -4.01 8.64
C CYS A 16 3.75 -5.05 9.04
N PHE A 17 4.41 -4.87 10.19
CA PHE A 17 5.45 -5.76 10.68
C PHE A 17 4.93 -7.17 11.03
N PHE A 18 3.83 -7.26 11.77
CA PHE A 18 3.33 -8.53 12.30
C PHE A 18 2.41 -9.29 11.36
N ILE A 19 1.74 -8.61 10.41
CA ILE A 19 0.72 -9.24 9.56
C ILE A 19 1.13 -9.17 8.09
N THR A 20 1.36 -7.98 7.55
CA THR A 20 1.59 -7.82 6.11
C THR A 20 2.93 -8.38 5.66
N LEU A 21 4.01 -8.13 6.40
CA LEU A 21 5.34 -8.65 6.10
C LEU A 21 5.40 -10.18 6.07
N PRO A 22 5.00 -10.91 7.13
CA PRO A 22 5.04 -12.36 7.08
C PRO A 22 4.13 -12.91 5.98
N PHE A 23 2.97 -12.31 5.71
CA PHE A 23 2.12 -12.73 4.60
C PHE A 23 2.84 -12.57 3.24
N GLY A 24 3.46 -11.42 2.99
CA GLY A 24 4.21 -11.16 1.76
C GLY A 24 5.42 -12.09 1.59
N ILE A 25 6.19 -12.33 2.65
CA ILE A 25 7.34 -13.23 2.61
C ILE A 25 6.90 -14.68 2.38
N ASN A 26 5.86 -15.15 3.08
CA ASN A 26 5.34 -16.50 2.85
C ASN A 26 4.78 -16.67 1.43
N PHE A 27 4.14 -15.62 0.88
CA PHE A 27 3.72 -15.62 -0.52
C PHE A 27 4.91 -15.75 -1.48
N LEU A 28 5.98 -14.97 -1.29
CA LEU A 28 7.19 -15.05 -2.11
C LEU A 28 7.87 -16.43 -2.01
N LEU A 29 7.97 -16.98 -0.79
CA LEU A 29 8.56 -18.31 -0.55
C LEU A 29 7.67 -19.44 -1.11
N GLY A 30 6.36 -19.23 -1.21
CA GLY A 30 5.44 -20.16 -1.86
C GLY A 30 5.70 -20.38 -3.35
N TYR A 31 6.36 -19.44 -4.03
CA TYR A 31 6.81 -19.58 -5.43
C TYR A 31 8.16 -20.29 -5.56
N GLN A 32 8.79 -20.69 -4.47
CA GLN A 32 10.06 -21.40 -4.51
C GLN A 32 9.86 -22.80 -5.13
N SER A 33 10.43 -23.03 -6.32
CA SER A 33 10.51 -24.36 -6.95
C SER A 33 11.94 -24.89 -6.87
N GLN A 34 12.13 -26.19 -7.12
CA GLN A 34 13.46 -26.84 -7.09
C GLN A 34 14.50 -26.18 -8.03
N HIS A 35 14.06 -25.37 -9.00
CA HIS A 35 14.91 -24.66 -9.96
C HIS A 35 15.02 -23.14 -9.73
N LEU A 36 14.27 -22.56 -8.78
CA LEU A 36 14.27 -21.12 -8.48
C LEU A 36 14.72 -20.91 -7.04
N ARG A 37 16.03 -20.66 -6.85
CA ARG A 37 16.56 -20.23 -5.55
C ARG A 37 16.36 -18.72 -5.39
N PRO A 38 15.63 -18.25 -4.36
CA PRO A 38 15.49 -16.83 -4.11
C PRO A 38 16.84 -16.27 -3.65
N VAL A 39 17.50 -15.49 -4.49
CA VAL A 39 18.70 -14.73 -4.11
C VAL A 39 18.23 -13.40 -3.52
N ILE A 40 17.90 -13.41 -2.23
CA ILE A 40 17.48 -12.20 -1.52
C ILE A 40 18.73 -11.42 -1.12
N ALA A 41 19.02 -10.34 -1.82
CA ALA A 41 20.07 -9.41 -1.42
C ALA A 41 19.65 -8.67 -0.15
N VAL A 42 20.32 -8.95 0.98
CA VAL A 42 19.99 -8.41 2.32
C VAL A 42 19.86 -6.89 2.32
N GLY A 43 20.75 -6.17 1.61
CA GLY A 43 20.66 -4.71 1.50
C GLY A 43 19.38 -4.21 0.83
N LYS A 44 18.95 -4.86 -0.26
CA LYS A 44 17.68 -4.51 -0.94
C LYS A 44 16.48 -4.88 -0.08
N PHE A 45 16.59 -5.98 0.67
CA PHE A 45 15.54 -6.46 1.56
C PHE A 45 15.27 -5.51 2.73
N VAL A 46 16.32 -5.05 3.41
CA VAL A 46 16.21 -4.08 4.51
C VAL A 46 15.66 -2.75 4.00
N ASN A 47 16.14 -2.28 2.85
CA ASN A 47 15.61 -1.05 2.24
C ASN A 47 14.13 -1.17 1.87
N PHE A 48 13.74 -2.31 1.28
CA PHE A 48 12.35 -2.60 0.95
C PHE A 48 11.48 -2.60 2.21
N ILE A 49 11.87 -3.34 3.24
CA ILE A 49 11.14 -3.40 4.53
C ILE A 49 11.02 -2.01 5.14
N GLY A 50 12.10 -1.23 5.16
CA GLY A 50 12.09 0.13 5.73
C GLY A 50 11.11 1.05 5.02
N LEU A 51 11.18 1.11 3.68
CA LEU A 51 10.23 1.88 2.87
C LEU A 51 8.80 1.38 3.04
N PHE A 52 8.61 0.07 3.12
CA PHE A 52 7.29 -0.55 3.27
C PHE A 52 6.64 -0.23 4.62
N LEU A 53 7.39 -0.31 5.72
CA LEU A 53 6.94 0.06 7.07
C LEU A 53 6.51 1.53 7.13
N ILE A 54 7.36 2.44 6.62
CA ILE A 54 7.06 3.88 6.59
C ILE A 54 5.81 4.16 5.74
N SER A 55 5.70 3.51 4.59
CA SER A 55 4.54 3.66 3.70
C SER A 55 3.24 3.22 4.38
N PHE A 56 3.24 2.07 5.07
CA PHE A 56 2.08 1.60 5.81
C PHE A 56 1.71 2.50 6.99
N GLY A 57 2.71 3.02 7.71
CA GLY A 57 2.48 4.03 8.75
C GLY A 57 1.75 5.26 8.19
N MET A 58 2.21 5.80 7.06
CA MET A 58 1.55 6.93 6.39
C MET A 58 0.15 6.59 5.86
N ILE A 59 -0.07 5.39 5.33
CA ILE A 59 -1.41 4.95 4.85
C ILE A 59 -2.42 4.97 6.01
N PHE A 60 -1.99 4.58 7.22
CA PHE A 60 -2.86 4.62 8.39
C PHE A 60 -3.18 6.04 8.86
N GLU A 61 -2.45 7.07 8.42
CA GLU A 61 -2.79 8.47 8.72
C GLU A 61 -3.89 9.05 7.81
N ILE A 62 -4.18 8.43 6.67
CA ILE A 62 -5.25 8.85 5.73
C ILE A 62 -6.61 9.10 6.41
N PRO A 63 -7.15 8.22 7.29
CA PRO A 63 -8.39 8.51 8.00
C PRO A 63 -8.29 9.77 8.86
N LEU A 64 -7.17 10.00 9.54
CA LEU A 64 -6.96 11.22 10.32
C LEU A 64 -6.96 12.47 9.41
N LEU A 65 -6.26 12.40 8.28
CA LEU A 65 -6.25 13.45 7.25
C LEU A 65 -7.67 13.75 6.72
N MET A 66 -8.48 12.72 6.46
CA MET A 66 -9.87 12.89 6.04
C MET A 66 -10.70 13.62 7.10
N THR A 67 -10.57 13.27 8.38
CA THR A 67 -11.27 13.98 9.45
C THR A 67 -10.83 15.44 9.59
N LEU A 68 -9.54 15.72 9.37
CA LEU A 68 -8.97 17.06 9.41
C LEU A 68 -9.52 17.93 8.27
N LEU A 69 -9.52 17.42 7.04
CA LEU A 69 -10.07 18.11 5.86
C LEU A 69 -11.56 18.44 6.03
N CYS A 70 -12.31 17.55 6.65
CA CYS A 70 -13.72 17.75 6.98
C CYS A 70 -13.92 18.84 8.05
N ARG A 71 -13.10 18.82 9.11
CA ARG A 71 -13.09 19.86 10.15
C ARG A 71 -12.75 21.25 9.60
N LEU A 72 -11.85 21.32 8.62
CA LEU A 72 -11.47 22.56 7.94
C LEU A 72 -12.51 23.04 6.90
N LYS A 73 -13.62 22.31 6.71
CA LYS A 73 -14.66 22.58 5.69
C LYS A 73 -14.11 22.63 4.25
N ILE A 74 -12.94 22.03 4.00
CA ILE A 74 -12.34 21.94 2.66
C ILE A 74 -13.02 20.85 1.84
N CYS A 75 -13.38 19.72 2.47
CA CYS A 75 -14.07 18.61 1.83
C CYS A 75 -15.17 18.06 2.76
N GLY A 76 -16.39 17.92 2.26
CA GLY A 76 -17.50 17.34 3.01
C GLY A 76 -17.43 15.80 3.04
N PRO A 77 -18.15 15.13 3.98
CA PRO A 77 -18.27 13.67 4.01
C PRO A 77 -18.77 13.09 2.68
N GLU A 78 -19.70 13.81 2.04
CA GLU A 78 -20.32 13.45 0.76
C GLU A 78 -19.33 13.50 -0.41
N THR A 79 -18.34 14.39 -0.31
CA THR A 79 -17.27 14.57 -1.28
C THR A 79 -16.43 13.28 -1.37
N PHE A 80 -16.02 12.71 -0.24
CA PHE A 80 -15.22 11.47 -0.23
C PHE A 80 -15.96 10.28 -0.86
N GLY A 81 -17.27 10.17 -0.64
CA GLY A 81 -18.10 9.15 -1.29
C GLY A 81 -18.20 9.34 -2.81
N ARG A 82 -18.44 10.58 -3.28
CA ARG A 82 -18.55 10.91 -4.71
C ARG A 82 -17.25 10.69 -5.47
N TYR A 83 -16.10 10.96 -4.84
CA TYR A 83 -14.80 10.84 -5.49
C TYR A 83 -14.15 9.44 -5.37
N ARG A 84 -14.79 8.47 -4.70
CA ARG A 84 -14.26 7.11 -4.54
C ARG A 84 -13.88 6.44 -5.86
N ARG A 85 -14.68 6.62 -6.91
CA ARG A 85 -14.39 6.08 -8.25
C ARG A 85 -13.11 6.65 -8.87
N TYR A 86 -12.85 7.95 -8.63
CA TYR A 86 -11.63 8.60 -9.11
C TYR A 86 -10.42 8.20 -8.28
N ALA A 87 -10.57 8.04 -6.96
CA ALA A 87 -9.50 7.56 -6.10
C ALA A 87 -9.05 6.14 -6.48
N ILE A 88 -9.99 5.23 -6.76
CA ILE A 88 -9.69 3.87 -7.24
C ILE A 88 -8.95 3.93 -8.58
N LEU A 89 -9.42 4.74 -9.52
CA LEU A 89 -8.78 4.90 -10.83
C LEU A 89 -7.35 5.47 -10.69
N LEU A 90 -7.15 6.43 -9.80
CA LEU A 90 -5.83 7.02 -9.54
C LEU A 90 -4.87 5.99 -8.92
N ILE A 91 -5.34 5.22 -7.93
CA ILE A 91 -4.57 4.12 -7.33
C ILE A 91 -4.22 3.07 -8.39
N ALA A 92 -5.16 2.72 -9.27
CA ALA A 92 -4.91 1.76 -10.34
C ALA A 92 -3.86 2.27 -11.35
N ILE A 93 -3.93 3.54 -11.74
CA ILE A 93 -2.93 4.16 -12.63
C ILE A 93 -1.57 4.23 -11.94
N MET A 94 -1.52 4.62 -10.66
CA MET A 94 -0.26 4.67 -9.92
C MET A 94 0.33 3.28 -9.75
N ALA A 95 -0.48 2.28 -9.40
CA ALA A 95 -0.04 0.89 -9.32
C ALA A 95 0.52 0.44 -10.67
N ALA A 96 -0.19 0.69 -11.77
CA ALA A 96 0.25 0.36 -13.13
C ALA A 96 1.63 0.96 -13.51
N ILE A 97 1.93 2.17 -13.04
CA ILE A 97 3.22 2.83 -13.29
C ILE A 97 4.31 2.29 -12.35
N LEU A 98 3.97 2.00 -11.09
CA LEU A 98 4.92 1.57 -10.05
C LEU A 98 5.26 0.08 -10.10
N THR A 99 4.32 -0.79 -10.49
CA THR A 99 4.57 -2.22 -10.67
C THR A 99 4.98 -2.47 -12.11
N PRO A 100 6.24 -2.86 -12.37
CA PRO A 100 6.67 -3.28 -13.70
C PRO A 100 6.20 -4.72 -13.94
N THR A 101 4.89 -4.97 -13.87
CA THR A 101 4.31 -6.24 -14.30
C THR A 101 3.66 -6.07 -15.68
N PRO A 102 3.88 -6.99 -16.62
CA PRO A 102 3.22 -6.99 -17.92
C PRO A 102 1.72 -7.36 -17.83
N ASP A 103 1.10 -7.29 -16.65
CA ASP A 103 -0.29 -7.70 -16.42
C ASP A 103 -1.29 -6.82 -17.20
N ILE A 104 -0.97 -5.54 -17.39
CA ILE A 104 -1.79 -4.63 -18.22
C ILE A 104 -1.78 -5.07 -19.69
N PHE A 105 -0.65 -5.56 -20.20
CA PHE A 105 -0.58 -6.08 -21.56
C PHE A 105 -1.41 -7.37 -21.71
N ASN A 106 -1.56 -8.19 -20.67
CA ASN A 106 -2.43 -9.36 -20.69
C ASN A 106 -3.91 -9.01 -20.48
N MET A 107 -4.25 -8.10 -19.55
CA MET A 107 -5.62 -7.61 -19.36
C MET A 107 -6.14 -6.84 -20.59
N ALA A 108 -5.28 -6.08 -21.28
CA ALA A 108 -5.64 -5.41 -22.53
C ALA A 108 -5.84 -6.38 -23.71
N LYS A 109 -5.21 -7.57 -23.68
CA LYS A 109 -5.35 -8.59 -24.74
C LYS A 109 -6.52 -9.55 -24.54
N MET A 110 -6.99 -9.78 -23.30
CA MET A 110 -8.19 -10.57 -23.01
C MET A 110 -9.50 -9.77 -23.09
N GLY A 111 -9.41 -8.44 -23.27
CA GLY A 111 -10.55 -7.53 -23.42
C GLY A 111 -11.03 -7.31 -24.86
N VAL A 112 -10.55 -8.11 -25.83
CA VAL A 112 -11.03 -8.20 -27.22
C VAL A 112 -11.34 -9.66 -27.51
#